data_AF-A0A2J8JXX0-F1
#
_entry.id   AF-A0A2J8JXX0-F1
#
_cell.length_a   1.000
_cell.length_b   1.000
_cell.length_c   1.000
_cell.angle_alpha   90.00
_cell.angle_beta   90.00
_cell.angle_gamma   90.00
#
_symmetry.space_group_name_H-M   'P 1'
#
loop_
_entity.id
_entity.type
_entity.pdbx_description
1 polymer ?
#
loop_
_entity_poly.entity_id
_entity_poly.type
_entity_poly.pdbx_seq_one_letter_code
_entity_poly.pdbx_strand_id
1 'polypeptide(L)'
;MVGEGPYLISDLDQRGRRRSFAERYDPSLKTMIPVRPCARLAPNPVDDAGLLSFATFSWLTPVMVKGYRQRLTVDTLPPLSTYDSSDTNAKRFRVLWDEEVERVGPEKASLSRVVWKFQRTRVLMDIVANILCIIMAAIGPTVLIHQILQQTERTSGKVWVGIGLCIALFATEFTKVFFWALAWAINYRTAIRLKVALSTLVFENLVSFKTLTHISVGEVLNILSSDSYSLFEAALFCPLPATIPILMVFCAAYAFFILGPTALIGISVYVIFIPVQMFMAKLNSAFRRSAILVTDKRVQTMNEFLTCIKLIKMYAWEKSFTNTIQDIRRRERKLLEKAGFVQSGNSALAPIVSTIAIVLTFSCHILLRRKLTAPVAFSVIAMFNVMKFPIAILPFSIKAMAEVNVSLRRMKKILIDKSPPSYITQPEDPDTVLLLANATLTWEHEASRKSTPKKLQNQKRHLCKKQRSEAYSERSPPAKGATGPEEQSDSLKSVLHSISFVVRKGKILGICGNVGSGKSSLLAALLGQMQLQKGVVAVNGTLAYVSQQAWIFHGNVRENILFGEKYDHQRLGSGASTSLGGRGRGLAWPAPSTPTVSSTCWMTPCRPWTPTWGSTSLRSALRRRSGERRSSW
;
A
#
# COMPACT_ATOMS: atom_id res chain seq x y z
N MET A 1 -4.33 35.01 5.02
CA MET A 1 -5.76 34.98 4.64
C MET A 1 -5.91 34.01 3.49
N VAL A 2 -6.22 32.75 3.81
CA VAL A 2 -6.43 31.67 2.84
C VAL A 2 -7.92 31.40 2.87
N GLY A 3 -8.59 31.56 1.73
CA GLY A 3 -10.03 31.49 1.60
C GLY A 3 -10.60 30.18 2.14
N GLU A 4 -11.69 30.31 2.88
CA GLU A 4 -12.52 29.20 3.31
C GLU A 4 -12.98 28.40 2.08
N GLY A 5 -12.43 27.20 1.92
CA GLY A 5 -12.91 26.26 0.92
C GLY A 5 -14.34 25.82 1.27
N PRO A 6 -15.31 25.93 0.34
CA PRO A 6 -16.64 25.40 0.58
C PRO A 6 -16.58 23.86 0.58
N TYR A 7 -17.58 23.24 1.22
CA TYR A 7 -17.82 21.79 1.26
C TYR A 7 -17.06 20.99 2.33
N LEU A 8 -17.34 21.27 3.61
CA LEU A 8 -17.22 20.25 4.66
C LEU A 8 -18.06 19.02 4.28
N ILE A 9 -17.44 17.88 4.01
CA ILE A 9 -18.08 16.57 3.92
C ILE A 9 -17.94 15.90 5.29
N SER A 10 -18.55 16.54 6.28
CA SER A 10 -18.94 15.92 7.53
C SER A 10 -20.39 15.48 7.37
N ASP A 11 -20.81 14.38 8.01
CA ASP A 11 -22.24 14.08 8.17
C ASP A 11 -22.98 15.19 8.91
N LEU A 12 -22.23 16.13 9.49
CA LEU A 12 -22.68 17.29 10.21
C LEU A 12 -22.55 18.55 9.34
N ASP A 13 -23.62 19.31 9.29
CA ASP A 13 -23.68 20.64 8.70
C ASP A 13 -22.84 21.66 9.53
N GLN A 14 -22.68 22.91 9.05
CA GLN A 14 -21.91 23.96 9.77
C GLN A 14 -22.27 24.12 11.25
N ARG A 15 -23.48 23.68 11.66
CA ARG A 15 -24.01 23.74 13.03
C ARG A 15 -23.97 22.41 13.79
N GLY A 16 -23.26 21.39 13.31
CA GLY A 16 -23.22 20.09 13.99
C GLY A 16 -24.51 19.26 13.81
N ARG A 17 -25.35 19.54 12.80
CA ARG A 17 -26.61 18.79 12.54
C ARG A 17 -26.46 17.80 11.40
N ARG A 18 -27.07 16.63 11.50
CA ARG A 18 -27.00 15.60 10.45
C ARG A 18 -27.58 16.12 9.13
N ARG A 19 -26.80 16.16 8.05
CA ARG A 19 -27.28 16.62 6.73
C ARG A 19 -28.39 15.74 6.18
N SER A 20 -29.32 16.36 5.44
CA SER A 20 -30.37 15.67 4.70
C SER A 20 -29.79 14.72 3.65
N PHE A 21 -30.51 13.63 3.31
CA PHE A 21 -30.10 12.69 2.25
C PHE A 21 -29.82 13.43 0.92
N ALA A 22 -30.67 14.41 0.57
CA ALA A 22 -30.51 15.18 -0.65
C ALA A 22 -29.20 16.00 -0.64
N GLU A 23 -28.90 16.70 0.45
CA GLU A 23 -27.67 17.51 0.59
C GLU A 23 -26.39 16.66 0.62
N ARG A 24 -26.46 15.46 1.20
CA ARG A 24 -25.31 14.54 1.32
C ARG A 24 -24.91 13.97 -0.04
N TYR A 25 -25.87 13.69 -0.89
CA TYR A 25 -25.65 13.05 -2.19
C TYR A 25 -25.74 14.01 -3.37
N ASP A 26 -26.11 15.27 -3.18
CA ASP A 26 -26.23 16.28 -4.24
C ASP A 26 -25.01 16.31 -5.21
N PRO A 27 -23.75 16.28 -4.75
CA PRO A 27 -22.60 16.20 -5.67
C PRO A 27 -22.54 14.91 -6.49
N SER A 28 -22.97 13.78 -5.92
CA SER A 28 -23.01 12.47 -6.59
C SER A 28 -24.24 12.31 -7.50
N LEU A 29 -25.36 12.94 -7.15
CA LEU A 29 -26.56 13.02 -7.98
C LEU A 29 -26.33 13.96 -9.18
N LYS A 30 -25.53 15.02 -8.99
CA LYS A 30 -25.06 15.90 -10.06
C LYS A 30 -24.25 15.17 -11.12
N THR A 31 -23.48 14.13 -10.77
CA THR A 31 -22.80 13.26 -11.75
C THR A 31 -23.73 12.28 -12.46
N MET A 32 -24.98 12.10 -12.01
CA MET A 32 -26.00 11.28 -12.70
C MET A 32 -26.73 12.02 -13.83
N ILE A 33 -26.45 13.32 -14.02
CA ILE A 33 -27.01 14.08 -15.15
C ILE A 33 -26.38 13.57 -16.46
N PRO A 34 -27.17 13.08 -17.44
CA PRO A 34 -26.66 12.30 -18.58
C PRO A 34 -25.71 13.07 -19.50
N VAL A 35 -26.07 14.30 -19.87
CA VAL A 35 -25.26 15.18 -20.73
C VAL A 35 -25.25 16.58 -20.13
N ARG A 36 -24.06 17.15 -19.96
CA ARG A 36 -23.89 18.57 -19.64
C ARG A 36 -23.36 19.30 -20.87
N PRO A 37 -24.17 20.12 -21.54
CA PRO A 37 -23.76 20.82 -22.76
C PRO A 37 -22.77 21.97 -22.52
N CYS A 38 -22.63 22.48 -21.29
CA CYS A 38 -21.62 23.47 -20.94
C CYS A 38 -20.82 23.02 -19.72
N ALA A 39 -19.48 22.94 -19.87
CA ALA A 39 -18.57 22.78 -18.75
C ALA A 39 -18.62 24.06 -17.89
N ARG A 40 -18.84 23.92 -16.57
CA ARG A 40 -18.61 25.04 -15.66
C ARG A 40 -17.10 25.22 -15.49
N LEU A 41 -16.67 26.32 -14.88
CA LEU A 41 -15.27 26.61 -14.59
C LEU A 41 -14.72 25.71 -13.45
N ALA A 42 -15.06 24.41 -13.40
CA ALA A 42 -14.45 23.56 -12.37
C ALA A 42 -12.95 23.39 -12.67
N PRO A 43 -12.08 23.52 -11.66
CA PRO A 43 -10.64 23.38 -11.83
C PRO A 43 -10.25 21.97 -12.32
N ASN A 44 -11.06 20.94 -12.05
CA ASN A 44 -10.86 19.60 -12.56
C ASN A 44 -11.99 19.18 -13.53
N PRO A 45 -11.68 18.72 -14.77
CA PRO A 45 -12.68 18.32 -15.78
C PRO A 45 -13.59 17.16 -15.33
N VAL A 46 -13.14 16.41 -14.32
CA VAL A 46 -13.89 15.35 -13.66
C VAL A 46 -15.15 15.84 -12.96
N ASP A 47 -15.06 16.98 -12.26
CA ASP A 47 -16.14 17.45 -11.38
C ASP A 47 -17.33 17.98 -12.19
N ASP A 48 -17.07 18.29 -13.46
CA ASP A 48 -18.06 18.71 -14.45
C ASP A 48 -18.52 17.60 -15.39
N ALA A 49 -17.97 16.39 -15.27
CA ALA A 49 -18.37 15.28 -16.11
C ALA A 49 -19.83 14.86 -15.82
N GLY A 50 -20.68 14.86 -16.85
CA GLY A 50 -21.98 14.18 -16.82
C GLY A 50 -21.81 12.65 -16.83
N LEU A 51 -22.89 11.89 -16.61
CA LEU A 51 -22.86 10.44 -16.46
C LEU A 51 -22.21 9.74 -17.66
N LEU A 52 -22.53 10.19 -18.89
CA LEU A 52 -21.95 9.62 -20.11
C LEU A 52 -20.45 9.92 -20.22
N SER A 53 -20.03 11.15 -19.94
CA SER A 53 -18.61 11.54 -19.95
C SER A 53 -17.82 10.81 -18.86
N PHE A 54 -18.44 10.61 -17.69
CA PHE A 54 -17.87 9.88 -16.57
C PHE A 54 -17.66 8.39 -16.90
N ALA A 55 -18.69 7.72 -17.43
CA ALA A 55 -18.63 6.29 -17.78
C ALA A 55 -17.71 6.01 -18.96
N THR A 56 -17.66 6.89 -19.97
CA THR A 56 -16.79 6.73 -21.15
C THR A 56 -15.37 7.27 -20.95
N PHE A 57 -15.08 7.85 -19.78
CA PHE A 57 -13.82 8.55 -19.50
C PHE A 57 -13.48 9.68 -20.50
N SER A 58 -14.49 10.25 -21.17
CA SER A 58 -14.30 11.30 -22.18
C SER A 58 -13.66 12.58 -21.61
N TRP A 59 -13.86 12.86 -20.31
CA TRP A 59 -13.20 13.97 -19.61
C TRP A 59 -11.66 13.88 -19.62
N LEU A 60 -11.07 12.70 -19.85
CA LEU A 60 -9.63 12.50 -19.93
C LEU A 60 -9.07 12.77 -21.34
N THR A 61 -9.91 12.73 -22.38
CA THR A 61 -9.52 12.91 -23.78
C THR A 61 -8.71 14.20 -24.04
N PRO A 62 -9.06 15.37 -23.49
CA PRO A 62 -8.27 16.59 -23.69
C PRO A 62 -6.84 16.46 -23.16
N VAL A 63 -6.65 15.79 -22.02
CA VAL A 63 -5.33 15.55 -21.42
C VAL A 63 -4.54 14.55 -22.28
N MET A 64 -5.18 13.50 -22.79
CA MET A 64 -4.54 12.53 -23.68
C MET A 64 -4.09 13.17 -25.00
N VAL A 65 -4.93 14.02 -25.61
CA VAL A 65 -4.58 14.74 -26.85
C VAL A 65 -3.44 15.73 -26.59
N LYS A 66 -3.46 16.45 -25.45
CA LYS A 66 -2.36 17.33 -25.05
C LYS A 66 -1.07 16.55 -24.84
N GLY A 67 -1.12 15.39 -24.19
CA GLY A 67 0.03 14.52 -23.98
C GLY A 67 0.56 13.85 -25.24
N TYR A 68 -0.29 13.63 -26.24
CA TYR A 68 0.14 13.18 -27.57
C TYR A 68 0.89 14.28 -28.32
N ARG A 69 0.46 15.54 -28.18
CA ARG A 69 1.07 16.69 -28.87
C ARG A 69 2.30 17.25 -28.14
N GLN A 70 2.34 17.17 -26.82
CA GLN A 70 3.36 17.81 -25.97
C GLN A 70 3.73 16.89 -24.79
N ARG A 71 4.97 17.02 -24.30
CA ARG A 71 5.39 16.31 -23.08
C ARG A 71 4.62 16.85 -21.88
N LEU A 72 3.87 15.97 -21.21
CA LEU A 72 3.17 16.32 -19.97
C LEU A 72 4.17 16.61 -18.85
N THR A 73 4.10 17.81 -18.29
CA THR A 73 4.74 18.19 -17.03
C THR A 73 3.69 18.30 -15.93
N VAL A 74 4.11 18.29 -14.66
CA VAL A 74 3.20 18.38 -13.50
C VAL A 74 2.30 19.61 -13.58
N ASP A 75 2.83 20.73 -14.08
CA ASP A 75 2.10 22.00 -14.23
C ASP A 75 1.03 21.96 -15.33
N THR A 76 1.13 21.02 -16.27
CA THR A 76 0.17 20.88 -17.39
C THR A 76 -1.03 20.01 -17.05
N LEU A 77 -1.00 19.30 -15.92
CA LEU A 77 -2.07 18.43 -15.46
C LEU A 77 -3.17 19.23 -14.75
N PRO A 78 -4.44 18.81 -14.86
CA PRO A 78 -5.51 19.44 -14.11
C PRO A 78 -5.26 19.33 -12.59
N PRO A 79 -5.57 20.38 -11.81
CA PRO A 79 -5.49 20.33 -10.36
C PRO A 79 -6.40 19.23 -9.80
N LEU A 80 -6.04 18.70 -8.62
CA LEU A 80 -6.79 17.64 -7.97
C LEU A 80 -8.21 18.10 -7.61
N SER A 81 -9.20 17.23 -7.82
CA SER A 81 -10.57 17.47 -7.36
C SER A 81 -10.62 17.61 -5.84
N THR A 82 -11.39 18.57 -5.34
CA THR A 82 -11.57 18.79 -3.89
C THR A 82 -12.20 17.57 -3.20
N TYR A 83 -13.00 16.79 -3.94
CA TYR A 83 -13.61 15.54 -3.46
C TYR A 83 -12.62 14.38 -3.34
N ASP A 84 -11.51 14.45 -4.06
CA ASP A 84 -10.44 13.43 -4.07
C ASP A 84 -9.23 13.84 -3.21
N SER A 85 -9.28 15.02 -2.60
CA SER A 85 -8.24 15.54 -1.70
C SER A 85 -8.08 14.70 -0.42
N SER A 86 -6.86 14.66 0.11
CA SER A 86 -6.52 13.98 1.37
C SER A 86 -7.23 14.60 2.57
N ASP A 87 -7.27 15.92 2.67
CA ASP A 87 -7.81 16.62 3.85
C ASP A 87 -9.28 16.27 4.09
N THR A 88 -10.09 16.32 3.03
CA THR A 88 -11.53 16.05 3.09
C THR A 88 -11.79 14.59 3.46
N ASN A 89 -11.10 13.65 2.79
CA ASN A 89 -11.33 12.23 2.98
C ASN A 89 -10.77 11.73 4.33
N ALA A 90 -9.63 12.27 4.79
CA ALA A 90 -9.05 11.95 6.09
C ALA A 90 -9.94 12.45 7.25
N LYS A 91 -10.44 13.70 7.18
CA LYS A 91 -11.40 14.23 8.17
C LYS A 91 -12.66 13.37 8.27
N ARG A 92 -13.24 13.00 7.13
CA ARG A 92 -14.42 12.13 7.10
C ARG A 92 -14.13 10.75 7.71
N PHE A 93 -12.98 10.16 7.41
CA PHE A 93 -12.61 8.87 7.97
C PHE A 93 -12.34 8.96 9.48
N ARG A 94 -11.70 10.03 9.95
CA ARG A 94 -11.45 10.31 11.38
C ARG A 94 -12.75 10.33 12.17
N VAL A 95 -13.76 11.09 11.73
CA VAL A 95 -15.08 11.12 12.40
C VAL A 95 -15.69 9.72 12.52
N LEU A 96 -15.65 8.92 11.45
CA LEU A 96 -16.18 7.55 11.48
C LEU A 96 -15.38 6.60 12.37
N TRP A 97 -14.07 6.84 12.50
CA TRP A 97 -13.18 6.09 13.38
C TRP A 97 -13.46 6.42 14.84
N ASP A 98 -13.54 7.71 15.17
CA ASP A 98 -13.81 8.21 16.51
C ASP A 98 -15.18 7.73 17.01
N GLU A 99 -16.23 7.79 16.16
CA GLU A 99 -17.57 7.23 16.47
C GLU A 99 -17.52 5.71 16.81
N GLU A 100 -16.70 4.92 16.13
CA GLU A 100 -16.58 3.48 16.39
C GLU A 100 -15.80 3.22 17.68
N VAL A 101 -14.75 4.01 17.94
CA VAL A 101 -13.95 3.94 19.17
C VAL A 101 -14.79 4.33 20.39
N GLU A 102 -15.61 5.37 20.29
CA GLU A 102 -16.54 5.78 21.35
C GLU A 102 -17.62 4.71 21.62
N ARG A 103 -18.15 4.07 20.57
CA ARG A 103 -19.23 3.09 20.70
C ARG A 103 -18.79 1.77 21.33
N VAL A 104 -17.63 1.23 20.92
CA VAL A 104 -17.23 -0.15 21.26
C VAL A 104 -15.99 -0.18 22.17
N GLY A 105 -15.34 0.96 22.38
CA GLY A 105 -14.06 1.08 23.06
C GLY A 105 -12.86 0.78 22.13
N PRO A 106 -11.65 1.24 22.50
CA PRO A 106 -10.47 1.18 21.63
C PRO A 106 -10.05 -0.25 21.27
N GLU A 107 -10.11 -1.20 22.21
CA GLU A 107 -9.64 -2.57 21.97
C GLU A 107 -10.54 -3.34 20.99
N LYS A 108 -11.87 -3.14 21.09
CA LYS A 108 -12.88 -3.83 20.28
C LYS A 108 -13.21 -3.11 18.97
N ALA A 109 -12.77 -1.86 18.79
CA ALA A 109 -12.98 -1.09 17.57
C ALA A 109 -12.46 -1.85 16.33
N SER A 110 -13.25 -1.92 15.26
CA SER A 110 -12.90 -2.66 14.04
C SER A 110 -12.66 -1.71 12.88
N LEU A 111 -11.39 -1.59 12.44
CA LEU A 111 -11.03 -0.76 11.29
C LEU A 111 -11.69 -1.27 10.01
N SER A 112 -11.84 -2.59 9.83
CA SER A 112 -12.55 -3.18 8.69
C SER A 112 -14.03 -2.75 8.63
N ARG A 113 -14.68 -2.57 9.79
CA ARG A 113 -16.07 -2.09 9.85
C ARG A 113 -16.17 -0.62 9.45
N VAL A 114 -15.24 0.21 9.92
CA VAL A 114 -15.17 1.64 9.56
C VAL A 114 -14.90 1.82 8.06
N VAL A 115 -13.96 1.03 7.52
CA VAL A 115 -13.69 0.96 6.07
C VAL A 115 -14.95 0.60 5.30
N TRP A 116 -15.70 -0.41 5.73
CA TRP A 116 -16.98 -0.76 5.10
C TRP A 116 -17.98 0.40 5.16
N LYS A 117 -18.16 1.03 6.33
CA LYS A 117 -19.08 2.17 6.51
C LYS A 117 -18.70 3.37 5.63
N PHE A 118 -17.41 3.62 5.42
CA PHE A 118 -16.90 4.70 4.55
C PHE A 118 -17.29 4.51 3.08
N GLN A 119 -17.21 3.28 2.56
CA GLN A 119 -17.43 2.97 1.14
C GLN A 119 -18.77 2.32 0.79
N ARG A 120 -19.58 1.91 1.78
CA ARG A 120 -20.81 1.09 1.60
C ARG A 120 -21.73 1.60 0.49
N THR A 121 -21.97 2.91 0.43
CA THR A 121 -22.91 3.48 -0.54
C THR A 121 -22.41 3.39 -1.98
N ARG A 122 -21.09 3.49 -2.18
CA ARG A 122 -20.46 3.36 -3.51
C ARG A 122 -20.29 1.90 -3.92
N VAL A 123 -19.94 1.04 -2.97
CA VAL A 123 -19.91 -0.42 -3.20
C VAL A 123 -21.31 -0.93 -3.56
N LEU A 124 -22.37 -0.41 -2.93
CA LEU A 124 -23.74 -0.78 -3.31
C LEU A 124 -24.08 -0.34 -4.74
N MET A 125 -23.72 0.89 -5.13
CA MET A 125 -23.90 1.36 -6.51
C MET A 125 -23.11 0.53 -7.53
N ASP A 126 -21.89 0.13 -7.18
CA ASP A 126 -21.07 -0.76 -8.00
C ASP A 126 -21.69 -2.15 -8.14
N ILE A 127 -22.20 -2.74 -7.04
CA ILE A 127 -22.89 -4.03 -7.08
C ILE A 127 -24.12 -3.95 -7.99
N VAL A 128 -24.90 -2.87 -7.90
CA VAL A 128 -26.07 -2.65 -8.77
C VAL A 128 -25.64 -2.54 -10.24
N ALA A 129 -24.61 -1.74 -10.56
CA ALA A 129 -24.09 -1.61 -11.91
C ALA A 129 -23.57 -2.95 -12.47
N ASN A 130 -22.85 -3.73 -11.65
CA ASN A 130 -22.37 -5.05 -12.06
C ASN A 130 -23.51 -6.07 -12.26
N ILE A 131 -24.56 -6.05 -11.43
CA ILE A 131 -25.75 -6.89 -11.63
C ILE A 131 -26.43 -6.53 -12.96
N LEU A 132 -26.61 -5.23 -13.24
CA LEU A 132 -27.18 -4.78 -14.52
C LEU A 132 -26.31 -5.19 -15.71
N CYS A 133 -24.98 -5.05 -15.58
CA CYS A 133 -24.02 -5.52 -16.58
C CYS A 133 -24.17 -7.02 -16.84
N ILE A 134 -24.27 -7.83 -15.79
CA ILE A 134 -24.41 -9.29 -15.86
C ILE A 134 -25.73 -9.69 -16.52
N ILE A 135 -26.84 -9.04 -16.15
CA ILE A 135 -28.15 -9.30 -16.74
C ILE A 135 -28.10 -9.02 -18.25
N MET A 136 -27.55 -7.88 -18.66
CA MET A 136 -27.40 -7.53 -20.08
C MET A 136 -26.43 -8.49 -20.80
N ALA A 137 -25.36 -8.92 -20.13
CA ALA A 137 -24.39 -9.89 -20.64
C ALA A 137 -24.97 -11.29 -20.81
N ALA A 138 -25.98 -11.66 -20.03
CA ALA A 138 -26.68 -12.91 -20.25
C ALA A 138 -27.71 -12.75 -21.37
N ILE A 139 -28.60 -11.76 -21.28
CA ILE A 139 -29.70 -11.56 -22.24
C ILE A 139 -29.19 -11.47 -23.69
N GLY A 140 -28.11 -10.72 -23.96
CA GLY A 140 -27.60 -10.51 -25.32
C GLY A 140 -27.28 -11.83 -26.03
N PRO A 141 -26.25 -12.56 -25.60
CA PRO A 141 -25.84 -13.80 -26.25
C PRO A 141 -26.76 -14.99 -25.99
N THR A 142 -27.50 -15.06 -24.87
CA THR A 142 -28.26 -16.28 -24.53
C THR A 142 -29.71 -16.26 -24.96
N VAL A 143 -30.34 -15.09 -25.02
CA VAL A 143 -31.75 -14.95 -25.41
C VAL A 143 -31.85 -14.44 -26.84
N LEU A 144 -31.12 -13.37 -27.19
CA LEU A 144 -31.28 -12.76 -28.52
C LEU A 144 -30.64 -13.62 -29.61
N ILE A 145 -29.48 -14.23 -29.39
CA ILE A 145 -28.91 -15.18 -30.37
C ILE A 145 -29.81 -16.39 -30.56
N HIS A 146 -30.42 -16.92 -29.49
CA HIS A 146 -31.40 -18.01 -29.60
C HIS A 146 -32.55 -17.65 -30.54
N GLN A 147 -33.15 -16.48 -30.33
CA GLN A 147 -34.28 -15.97 -31.11
C GLN A 147 -33.88 -15.64 -32.56
N ILE A 148 -32.69 -15.08 -32.76
CA ILE A 148 -32.16 -14.79 -34.10
C ILE A 148 -31.94 -16.09 -34.87
N LEU A 149 -31.28 -17.09 -34.27
CA LEU A 149 -31.07 -18.38 -34.92
C LEU A 149 -32.39 -19.10 -35.22
N GLN A 150 -33.35 -19.03 -34.31
CA GLN A 150 -34.68 -19.61 -34.52
C GLN A 150 -35.47 -18.89 -35.64
N GLN A 151 -35.30 -17.57 -35.80
CA GLN A 151 -35.86 -16.82 -36.93
C GLN A 151 -35.20 -17.21 -38.25
N THR A 152 -33.87 -17.39 -38.27
CA THR A 152 -33.13 -17.81 -39.47
C THR A 152 -33.54 -19.21 -39.93
N GLU A 153 -33.85 -20.12 -39.00
CA GLU A 153 -34.35 -21.46 -39.33
C GLU A 153 -35.81 -21.47 -39.84
N ARG A 154 -36.59 -20.40 -39.62
CA ARG A 154 -37.99 -20.30 -40.08
C ARG A 154 -38.06 -19.64 -41.45
N THR A 155 -38.43 -20.42 -42.47
CA THR A 155 -38.55 -20.00 -43.88
C THR A 155 -39.58 -18.89 -44.15
N SER A 156 -40.40 -18.49 -43.16
CA SER A 156 -41.48 -17.48 -43.28
C SER A 156 -41.42 -16.42 -42.17
N GLY A 157 -40.21 -15.97 -41.81
CA GLY A 157 -40.01 -14.91 -40.83
C GLY A 157 -40.31 -13.51 -41.39
N LYS A 158 -41.01 -12.65 -40.63
CA LYS A 158 -41.12 -11.22 -40.94
C LYS A 158 -39.75 -10.57 -40.75
N VAL A 159 -39.14 -10.05 -41.83
CA VAL A 159 -37.80 -9.43 -41.84
C VAL A 159 -37.64 -8.34 -40.75
N TRP A 160 -38.69 -7.57 -40.49
CA TRP A 160 -38.72 -6.53 -39.45
C TRP A 160 -38.42 -7.07 -38.04
N VAL A 161 -38.82 -8.31 -37.73
CA VAL A 161 -38.54 -8.93 -36.42
C VAL A 161 -37.06 -9.28 -36.30
N GLY A 162 -36.42 -9.74 -37.38
CA GLY A 162 -34.98 -9.98 -37.43
C GLY A 162 -34.18 -8.70 -37.22
N ILE A 163 -34.54 -7.61 -37.92
CA ILE A 163 -33.91 -6.29 -37.75
C ILE A 163 -34.07 -5.80 -36.32
N GLY A 164 -35.28 -5.92 -35.74
CA GLY A 164 -35.55 -5.56 -34.35
C GLY A 164 -34.68 -6.33 -33.34
N LEU A 165 -34.48 -7.64 -33.55
CA LEU A 165 -33.61 -8.46 -32.71
C LEU A 165 -32.13 -8.07 -32.82
N CYS A 166 -31.65 -7.71 -34.01
CA CYS A 166 -30.28 -7.21 -34.20
C CYS A 166 -30.05 -5.86 -33.51
N ILE A 167 -31.01 -4.94 -33.59
CA ILE A 167 -30.96 -3.66 -32.86
C ILE A 167 -30.99 -3.89 -31.35
N ALA A 168 -31.83 -4.82 -30.88
CA ALA A 168 -31.85 -5.21 -29.47
C ALA A 168 -30.52 -5.83 -29.02
N LEU A 169 -29.85 -6.62 -29.86
CA LEU A 169 -28.53 -7.19 -29.57
C LEU A 169 -27.48 -6.08 -29.43
N PHE A 170 -27.48 -5.11 -30.35
CA PHE A 170 -26.60 -3.95 -30.24
C PHE A 170 -26.87 -3.15 -28.96
N ALA A 171 -28.14 -2.87 -28.65
CA ALA A 171 -28.53 -2.10 -27.47
C ALA A 171 -28.13 -2.81 -26.16
N THR A 172 -28.32 -4.12 -26.06
CA THR A 172 -27.94 -4.91 -24.88
C THR A 172 -26.43 -5.00 -24.70
N GLU A 173 -25.66 -5.24 -25.77
CA GLU A 173 -24.19 -5.26 -25.73
C GLU A 173 -23.61 -3.88 -25.38
N PHE A 174 -24.15 -2.80 -25.95
CA PHE A 174 -23.74 -1.43 -25.62
C PHE A 174 -24.03 -1.10 -24.15
N THR A 175 -25.22 -1.43 -23.68
CA THR A 175 -25.65 -1.18 -22.29
C THR A 175 -24.79 -1.97 -21.30
N LYS A 176 -24.43 -3.22 -21.62
CA LYS A 176 -23.48 -4.01 -20.84
C LYS A 176 -22.13 -3.29 -20.73
N VAL A 177 -21.54 -2.88 -21.85
CA VAL A 177 -20.21 -2.22 -21.85
C VAL A 177 -20.26 -0.90 -21.08
N PHE A 178 -21.37 -0.16 -21.18
CA PHE A 178 -21.58 1.06 -20.42
C PHE A 178 -21.59 0.82 -18.90
N PHE A 179 -22.38 -0.13 -18.41
CA PHE A 179 -22.42 -0.47 -16.99
C PHE A 179 -21.10 -1.05 -16.48
N TRP A 180 -20.40 -1.82 -17.32
CA TRP A 180 -19.05 -2.30 -17.03
C TRP A 180 -18.08 -1.15 -16.80
N ALA A 181 -18.03 -0.18 -17.72
CA ALA A 181 -17.15 0.97 -17.61
C ALA A 181 -17.50 1.84 -16.38
N LEU A 182 -18.80 2.02 -16.09
CA LEU A 182 -19.28 2.75 -14.92
C LEU A 182 -18.85 2.07 -13.60
N ALA A 183 -18.98 0.75 -13.50
CA ALA A 183 -18.55 -0.04 -12.34
C ALA A 183 -17.04 0.17 -12.07
N TRP A 184 -16.21 0.07 -13.10
CA TRP A 184 -14.77 0.35 -12.98
C TRP A 184 -14.47 1.80 -12.57
N ALA A 185 -15.16 2.78 -13.14
CA ALA A 185 -14.97 4.19 -12.77
C ALA A 185 -15.30 4.46 -11.30
N ILE A 186 -16.37 3.85 -10.78
CA ILE A 186 -16.76 3.94 -9.36
C ILE A 186 -15.73 3.25 -8.46
N ASN A 187 -15.29 2.04 -8.83
CA ASN A 187 -14.33 1.26 -8.03
C ASN A 187 -12.96 1.93 -7.96
N TYR A 188 -12.43 2.44 -9.08
CA TYR A 188 -11.14 3.15 -9.08
C TYR A 188 -11.15 4.36 -8.15
N ARG A 189 -12.18 5.20 -8.22
CA ARG A 189 -12.27 6.39 -7.33
C ARG A 189 -12.48 6.03 -5.88
N THR A 190 -13.29 5.01 -5.62
CA THR A 190 -13.52 4.53 -4.25
C THR A 190 -12.23 4.01 -3.65
N ALA A 191 -11.44 3.27 -4.43
CA ALA A 191 -10.13 2.77 -4.02
C ALA A 191 -9.12 3.90 -3.73
N ILE A 192 -9.05 4.93 -4.59
CA ILE A 192 -8.17 6.10 -4.37
C ILE A 192 -8.55 6.82 -3.07
N ARG A 193 -9.84 7.15 -2.90
CA ARG A 193 -10.32 7.89 -1.72
C ARG A 193 -10.08 7.13 -0.42
N LEU A 194 -10.33 5.82 -0.42
CA LEU A 194 -10.09 4.97 0.75
C LEU A 194 -8.60 4.90 1.10
N LYS A 195 -7.74 4.65 0.09
CA LYS A 195 -6.28 4.60 0.26
C LYS A 195 -5.78 5.90 0.87
N VAL A 196 -6.11 7.04 0.25
CA VAL A 196 -5.63 8.35 0.70
C VAL A 196 -6.12 8.67 2.10
N ALA A 197 -7.42 8.48 2.40
CA ALA A 197 -7.98 8.78 3.71
C ALA A 197 -7.24 8.07 4.84
N LEU A 198 -7.03 6.75 4.70
CA LEU A 198 -6.44 5.94 5.74
C LEU A 198 -4.92 6.16 5.82
N SER A 199 -4.22 6.33 4.70
CA SER A 199 -2.79 6.67 4.71
C SER A 199 -2.50 8.01 5.37
N THR A 200 -3.31 9.05 5.09
CA THR A 200 -3.15 10.36 5.74
C THR A 200 -3.44 10.28 7.23
N LEU A 201 -4.50 9.57 7.65
CA LEU A 201 -4.81 9.42 9.08
C LEU A 201 -3.71 8.68 9.84
N VAL A 202 -3.18 7.59 9.26
CA VAL A 202 -2.05 6.85 9.86
C VAL A 202 -0.80 7.73 9.90
N PHE A 203 -0.52 8.51 8.85
CA PHE A 203 0.60 9.44 8.83
C PHE A 203 0.50 10.53 9.91
N GLU A 204 -0.68 11.17 10.05
CA GLU A 204 -0.91 12.18 11.08
C GLU A 204 -0.73 11.61 12.50
N ASN A 205 -1.24 10.40 12.75
CA ASN A 205 -1.01 9.72 14.03
C ASN A 205 0.47 9.35 14.24
N LEU A 206 1.17 8.91 13.19
CA LEU A 206 2.59 8.59 13.30
C LEU A 206 3.45 9.80 13.64
N VAL A 207 3.15 10.95 13.05
CA VAL A 207 3.83 12.23 13.35
C VAL A 207 3.49 12.73 14.76
N SER A 208 2.33 12.35 15.30
CA SER A 208 1.94 12.72 16.68
C SER A 208 2.70 11.96 17.77
N PHE A 209 3.36 10.84 17.46
CA PHE A 209 4.15 10.09 18.44
C PHE A 209 5.45 10.81 18.80
N LYS A 210 5.68 11.06 20.09
CA LYS A 210 6.93 11.65 20.61
C LYS A 210 8.12 10.70 20.52
N THR A 211 7.88 9.40 20.62
CA THR A 211 8.90 8.35 20.55
C THR A 211 8.39 7.19 19.70
N LEU A 212 9.04 6.93 18.57
CA LEU A 212 8.76 5.81 17.66
C LEU A 212 9.66 4.59 17.96
N THR A 213 9.95 4.30 19.23
CA THR A 213 10.84 3.17 19.61
C THR A 213 10.28 1.81 19.20
N HIS A 214 8.94 1.69 19.11
CA HIS A 214 8.26 0.43 18.83
C HIS A 214 7.98 0.18 17.34
N ILE A 215 8.20 1.16 16.45
CA ILE A 215 7.97 1.04 14.99
C ILE A 215 9.22 1.49 14.24
N SER A 216 9.79 0.59 13.43
CA SER A 216 10.92 0.95 12.58
C SER A 216 10.50 1.91 11.44
N VAL A 217 11.41 2.78 10.99
CA VAL A 217 11.19 3.65 9.81
C VAL A 217 10.82 2.81 8.57
N GLY A 218 11.42 1.63 8.42
CA GLY A 218 11.09 0.70 7.34
C GLY A 218 9.66 0.17 7.44
N GLU A 219 9.16 -0.10 8.65
CA GLU A 219 7.77 -0.52 8.87
C GLU A 219 6.79 0.61 8.52
N VAL A 220 7.09 1.86 8.92
CA VAL A 220 6.31 3.05 8.51
C VAL A 220 6.24 3.19 6.99
N LEU A 221 7.38 3.10 6.31
CA LEU A 221 7.44 3.17 4.86
C LEU A 221 6.65 2.05 4.20
N ASN A 222 6.73 0.83 4.73
CA ASN A 222 5.95 -0.31 4.22
C ASN A 222 4.43 -0.09 4.40
N ILE A 223 4.00 0.51 5.52
CA ILE A 223 2.59 0.82 5.76
C ILE A 223 2.08 1.85 4.74
N LEU A 224 2.85 2.92 4.51
CA LEU A 224 2.45 4.01 3.61
C LEU A 224 2.54 3.62 2.13
N SER A 225 3.38 2.65 1.76
CA SER A 225 3.56 2.21 0.38
C SER A 225 2.82 0.91 0.04
N SER A 226 3.20 -0.20 0.68
CA SER A 226 2.72 -1.54 0.38
C SER A 226 1.31 -1.78 0.94
N ASP A 227 1.12 -1.55 2.24
CA ASP A 227 -0.16 -1.83 2.89
C ASP A 227 -1.26 -0.87 2.37
N SER A 228 -0.91 0.38 2.04
CA SER A 228 -1.82 1.33 1.38
C SER A 228 -2.21 0.91 -0.03
N TYR A 229 -1.31 0.27 -0.77
CA TYR A 229 -1.59 -0.26 -2.10
C TYR A 229 -2.47 -1.52 -2.03
N SER A 230 -2.25 -2.40 -1.05
CA SER A 230 -3.16 -3.54 -0.81
C SER A 230 -4.59 -3.09 -0.47
N LEU A 231 -4.77 -1.96 0.23
CA LEU A 231 -6.09 -1.35 0.43
C LEU A 231 -6.75 -0.93 -0.89
N PHE A 232 -5.96 -0.36 -1.79
CA PHE A 232 -6.43 0.03 -3.12
C PHE A 232 -6.85 -1.18 -3.94
N GLU A 233 -6.03 -2.25 -4.00
CA GLU A 233 -6.40 -3.49 -4.70
C GLU A 233 -7.67 -4.13 -4.10
N ALA A 234 -7.81 -4.11 -2.77
CA ALA A 234 -8.99 -4.68 -2.13
C ALA A 234 -10.27 -3.91 -2.44
N ALA A 235 -10.24 -2.58 -2.39
CA ALA A 235 -11.41 -1.77 -2.77
C ALA A 235 -11.79 -1.92 -4.25
N LEU A 236 -10.81 -2.19 -5.12
CA LEU A 236 -11.02 -2.39 -6.56
C LEU A 236 -11.66 -3.76 -6.88
N PHE A 237 -11.15 -4.84 -6.28
CA PHE A 237 -11.53 -6.21 -6.67
C PHE A 237 -12.56 -6.87 -5.76
N CYS A 238 -12.61 -6.56 -4.46
CA CYS A 238 -13.51 -7.27 -3.51
C CYS A 238 -15.02 -7.15 -3.79
N PRO A 239 -15.54 -6.05 -4.39
CA PRO A 239 -16.94 -5.98 -4.77
C PRO A 239 -17.34 -6.96 -5.89
N LEU A 240 -16.43 -7.29 -6.81
CA LEU A 240 -16.73 -8.07 -8.02
C LEU A 240 -17.22 -9.49 -7.72
N PRO A 241 -16.62 -10.28 -6.79
CA PRO A 241 -17.10 -11.61 -6.45
C PRO A 241 -18.52 -11.68 -5.89
N ALA A 242 -19.04 -10.58 -5.31
CA ALA A 242 -20.39 -10.56 -4.74
C ALA A 242 -21.48 -10.87 -5.78
N THR A 243 -21.18 -10.66 -7.06
CA THR A 243 -22.10 -10.93 -8.17
C THR A 243 -22.02 -12.36 -8.71
N ILE A 244 -20.99 -13.13 -8.34
CA ILE A 244 -20.79 -14.52 -8.81
C ILE A 244 -21.98 -15.43 -8.45
N PRO A 245 -22.48 -15.47 -7.19
CA PRO A 245 -23.58 -16.35 -6.83
C PRO A 245 -24.87 -16.02 -7.60
N ILE A 246 -25.12 -14.72 -7.82
CA ILE A 246 -26.30 -14.23 -8.55
C ILE A 246 -26.22 -14.69 -10.00
N LEU A 247 -25.07 -14.53 -10.64
CA LEU A 247 -24.83 -15.01 -12.01
C LEU A 247 -24.97 -16.54 -12.10
N MET A 248 -24.39 -17.27 -11.15
CA MET A 248 -24.46 -18.74 -11.12
C MET A 248 -25.90 -19.23 -11.03
N VAL A 249 -26.73 -18.63 -10.15
CA VAL A 249 -28.15 -18.97 -10.02
C VAL A 249 -28.94 -18.62 -11.28
N PHE A 250 -28.69 -17.45 -11.87
CA PHE A 250 -29.36 -17.03 -13.10
C PHE A 250 -29.05 -17.98 -14.27
N CYS A 251 -27.77 -18.26 -14.52
CA CYS A 251 -27.36 -19.19 -15.55
C CYS A 251 -27.86 -20.62 -15.26
N ALA A 252 -27.89 -21.04 -13.99
CA ALA A 252 -28.42 -22.34 -13.61
C ALA A 252 -29.90 -22.48 -13.96
N ALA A 253 -30.72 -21.49 -13.59
CA ALA A 253 -32.15 -21.46 -13.89
C ALA A 253 -32.38 -21.45 -15.41
N TYR A 254 -31.70 -20.56 -16.14
CA TYR A 254 -31.88 -20.44 -17.58
C TYR A 254 -31.46 -21.70 -18.35
N ALA A 255 -30.32 -22.31 -18.01
CA ALA A 255 -29.91 -23.57 -18.62
C ALA A 255 -30.86 -24.72 -18.27
N PHE A 256 -31.42 -24.73 -17.06
CA PHE A 256 -32.44 -25.73 -16.68
C PHE A 256 -33.70 -25.58 -17.53
N PHE A 257 -34.13 -24.35 -17.86
CA PHE A 257 -35.27 -24.15 -18.76
C PHE A 257 -35.01 -24.64 -20.19
N ILE A 258 -33.78 -24.46 -20.72
CA ILE A 258 -33.47 -24.82 -22.11
C ILE A 258 -33.15 -26.31 -22.29
N LEU A 259 -32.33 -26.91 -21.41
CA LEU A 259 -31.85 -28.29 -21.56
C LEU A 259 -32.55 -29.28 -20.63
N GLY A 260 -33.31 -28.77 -19.66
CA GLY A 260 -33.84 -29.55 -18.56
C GLY A 260 -32.73 -30.00 -17.59
N PRO A 261 -32.92 -31.16 -16.91
CA PRO A 261 -32.01 -31.66 -15.89
C PRO A 261 -30.52 -31.80 -16.27
N THR A 262 -30.20 -31.96 -17.56
CA THR A 262 -28.81 -32.13 -18.01
C THR A 262 -27.94 -30.90 -17.78
N ALA A 263 -28.53 -29.71 -17.62
CA ALA A 263 -27.82 -28.48 -17.29
C ALA A 263 -27.09 -28.54 -15.94
N LEU A 264 -27.60 -29.34 -14.99
CA LEU A 264 -27.02 -29.51 -13.65
C LEU A 264 -25.61 -30.09 -13.70
N ILE A 265 -25.25 -30.82 -14.75
CA ILE A 265 -23.91 -31.40 -14.91
C ILE A 265 -22.87 -30.28 -15.10
N GLY A 266 -23.10 -29.36 -16.04
CA GLY A 266 -22.20 -28.23 -16.27
C GLY A 266 -22.07 -27.33 -15.03
N ILE A 267 -23.17 -27.09 -14.32
CA ILE A 267 -23.17 -26.31 -13.08
C ILE A 267 -22.37 -27.03 -11.98
N SER A 268 -22.52 -28.35 -11.86
CA SER A 268 -21.77 -29.17 -10.91
C SER A 268 -20.27 -29.11 -11.16
N VAL A 269 -19.84 -29.11 -12.43
CA VAL A 269 -18.43 -28.90 -12.80
C VAL A 269 -17.93 -27.58 -12.25
N TYR A 270 -18.65 -26.47 -12.44
CA TYR A 270 -18.26 -25.18 -11.87
C TYR A 270 -18.16 -25.19 -10.35
N VAL A 271 -19.14 -25.79 -9.65
CA VAL A 271 -19.14 -25.90 -8.18
C VAL A 271 -17.94 -26.70 -7.67
N ILE A 272 -17.55 -27.78 -8.36
CA ILE A 272 -16.39 -28.61 -8.00
C ILE A 272 -15.06 -27.88 -8.27
N PHE A 273 -14.98 -27.06 -9.31
CA PHE A 273 -13.74 -26.36 -9.66
C PHE A 273 -13.47 -25.10 -8.84
N ILE A 274 -14.50 -24.46 -8.26
CA ILE A 274 -14.34 -23.32 -7.34
C ILE A 274 -13.39 -23.65 -6.15
N PRO A 275 -13.57 -24.74 -5.37
CA PRO A 275 -12.65 -25.07 -4.28
C PRO A 275 -11.24 -25.41 -4.77
N VAL A 276 -11.10 -26.03 -5.96
CA VAL A 276 -9.79 -26.29 -6.58
C VAL A 276 -9.05 -24.98 -6.87
N GLN A 277 -9.75 -23.97 -7.41
CA GLN A 277 -9.18 -22.64 -7.63
C GLN A 277 -8.82 -21.93 -6.32
N MET A 278 -9.66 -22.03 -5.30
CA MET A 278 -9.35 -21.47 -3.98
C MET A 278 -8.11 -22.11 -3.36
N PHE A 279 -7.92 -23.43 -3.52
CA PHE A 279 -6.73 -24.14 -3.08
C PHE A 279 -5.48 -23.69 -3.85
N MET A 280 -5.54 -23.64 -5.18
CA MET A 280 -4.45 -23.14 -6.02
C MET A 280 -4.08 -21.69 -5.67
N ALA A 281 -5.06 -20.83 -5.42
CA ALA A 281 -4.84 -19.44 -5.00
C ALA A 281 -4.14 -19.35 -3.64
N LYS A 282 -4.53 -20.18 -2.66
CA LYS A 282 -3.84 -20.27 -1.35
C LYS A 282 -2.40 -20.75 -1.50
N LEU A 283 -2.17 -21.76 -2.34
CA LEU A 283 -0.84 -22.29 -2.61
C LEU A 283 0.06 -21.22 -3.26
N ASN A 284 -0.45 -20.48 -4.24
CA ASN A 284 0.25 -19.35 -4.85
C ASN A 284 0.61 -18.28 -3.80
N SER A 285 -0.35 -17.91 -2.95
CA SER A 285 -0.11 -16.95 -1.86
C SER A 285 0.97 -17.42 -0.88
N ALA A 286 0.99 -18.71 -0.53
CA ALA A 286 2.00 -19.28 0.37
C ALA A 286 3.42 -19.25 -0.23
N PHE A 287 3.57 -19.64 -1.49
CA PHE A 287 4.87 -19.55 -2.18
C PHE A 287 5.31 -18.09 -2.36
N ARG A 288 4.39 -17.19 -2.69
CA ARG A 288 4.69 -15.77 -2.85
C ARG A 288 5.11 -15.12 -1.53
N ARG A 289 4.44 -15.46 -0.42
CA ARG A 289 4.84 -15.04 0.93
C ARG A 289 6.24 -15.54 1.29
N SER A 290 6.55 -16.80 0.98
CA SER A 290 7.90 -17.36 1.21
C SER A 290 8.96 -16.66 0.35
N ALA A 291 8.63 -16.31 -0.90
CA ALA A 291 9.52 -15.56 -1.78
C ALA A 291 9.81 -14.16 -1.22
N ILE A 292 8.78 -13.44 -0.75
CA ILE A 292 8.92 -12.11 -0.15
C ILE A 292 9.91 -12.12 1.02
N LEU A 293 9.84 -13.12 1.91
CA LEU A 293 10.80 -13.25 3.04
C LEU A 293 12.26 -13.38 2.58
N VAL A 294 12.51 -14.06 1.45
CA VAL A 294 13.86 -14.18 0.88
C VAL A 294 14.27 -12.89 0.17
N THR A 295 13.34 -12.22 -0.51
CA THR A 295 13.56 -10.92 -1.14
C THR A 295 13.94 -9.87 -0.09
N ASP A 296 13.24 -9.82 1.05
CA ASP A 296 13.54 -8.89 2.15
C ASP A 296 14.96 -9.10 2.67
N LYS A 297 15.35 -10.37 2.90
CA LYS A 297 16.72 -10.71 3.29
C LYS A 297 17.74 -10.22 2.24
N ARG A 298 17.46 -10.39 0.94
CA ARG A 298 18.34 -9.90 -0.13
C ARG A 298 18.49 -8.38 -0.09
N VAL A 299 17.39 -7.65 0.05
CA VAL A 299 17.39 -6.18 0.07
C VAL A 299 18.13 -5.67 1.30
N GLN A 300 17.90 -6.26 2.48
CA GLN A 300 18.61 -5.92 3.70
C GLN A 300 20.13 -6.12 3.55
N THR A 301 20.56 -7.33 3.15
CA THR A 301 21.98 -7.63 2.94
C THR A 301 22.62 -6.71 1.90
N MET A 302 21.89 -6.38 0.82
CA MET A 302 22.37 -5.44 -0.20
C MET A 302 22.54 -4.02 0.38
N ASN A 303 21.62 -3.56 1.22
CA ASN A 303 21.72 -2.25 1.86
C ASN A 303 22.89 -2.17 2.87
N GLU A 304 23.10 -3.23 3.65
CA GLU A 304 24.26 -3.36 4.54
C GLU A 304 25.58 -3.27 3.75
N PHE A 305 25.66 -3.94 2.60
CA PHE A 305 26.87 -3.90 1.75
C PHE A 305 27.08 -2.54 1.08
N LEU A 306 26.00 -1.88 0.61
CA LEU A 306 26.08 -0.54 0.01
C LEU A 306 26.55 0.50 1.04
N THR A 307 26.09 0.39 2.28
CA THR A 307 26.52 1.26 3.37
C THR A 307 28.02 1.10 3.64
N CYS A 308 28.53 -0.13 3.54
CA CYS A 308 29.94 -0.47 3.74
C CYS A 308 30.77 -0.51 2.45
N ILE A 309 30.29 0.07 1.33
CA ILE A 309 30.88 -0.14 0.00
C ILE A 309 32.35 0.29 -0.09
N LYS A 310 32.73 1.33 0.65
CA LYS A 310 34.12 1.81 0.69
C LYS A 310 35.07 0.76 1.26
N LEU A 311 34.67 0.12 2.36
CA LEU A 311 35.46 -0.94 3.00
C LEU A 311 35.55 -2.19 2.13
N ILE A 312 34.42 -2.58 1.52
CA ILE A 312 34.38 -3.74 0.61
C ILE A 312 35.35 -3.56 -0.56
N LYS A 313 35.40 -2.36 -1.15
CA LYS A 313 36.35 -2.02 -2.22
C LYS A 313 37.80 -1.95 -1.74
N MET A 314 38.02 -1.44 -0.53
CA MET A 314 39.37 -1.37 0.05
C MET A 314 39.97 -2.75 0.27
N TYR A 315 39.16 -3.74 0.66
CA TYR A 315 39.59 -5.12 0.91
C TYR A 315 39.42 -6.06 -0.30
N ALA A 316 38.98 -5.56 -1.46
CA ALA A 316 38.69 -6.34 -2.66
C ALA A 316 37.76 -7.55 -2.42
N TRP A 317 36.76 -7.39 -1.55
CA TRP A 317 35.81 -8.44 -1.16
C TRP A 317 34.62 -8.60 -2.11
N GLU A 318 34.61 -7.91 -3.26
CA GLU A 318 33.43 -7.81 -4.13
C GLU A 318 32.94 -9.19 -4.61
N LYS A 319 33.87 -10.09 -4.95
CA LYS A 319 33.53 -11.44 -5.44
C LYS A 319 32.82 -12.28 -4.38
N SER A 320 33.30 -12.24 -3.13
CA SER A 320 32.71 -12.99 -2.01
C SER A 320 31.27 -12.53 -1.72
N PHE A 321 31.07 -11.22 -1.62
CA PHE A 321 29.75 -10.65 -1.38
C PHE A 321 28.80 -10.84 -2.56
N THR A 322 29.29 -10.77 -3.80
CA THR A 322 28.50 -11.06 -5.01
C THR A 322 27.97 -12.48 -5.00
N ASN A 323 28.81 -13.47 -4.66
CA ASN A 323 28.40 -14.87 -4.59
C ASN A 323 27.32 -15.09 -3.52
N THR A 324 27.45 -14.44 -2.36
CA THR A 324 26.43 -14.51 -1.30
C THR A 324 25.08 -13.97 -1.77
N ILE A 325 25.06 -12.84 -2.48
CA ILE A 325 23.82 -12.29 -3.07
C ILE A 325 23.26 -13.24 -4.14
N GLN A 326 24.11 -13.84 -4.98
CA GLN A 326 23.67 -14.78 -6.00
C GLN A 326 23.00 -16.02 -5.39
N ASP A 327 23.51 -16.55 -4.28
CA ASP A 327 22.91 -17.71 -3.61
C ASP A 327 21.56 -17.39 -2.96
N ILE A 328 21.40 -16.18 -2.40
CA ILE A 328 20.08 -15.69 -1.97
C ILE A 328 19.14 -15.59 -3.17
N ARG A 329 19.59 -15.00 -4.28
CA ARG A 329 18.79 -14.81 -5.51
C ARG A 329 18.40 -16.13 -6.18
N ARG A 330 19.24 -17.17 -6.11
CA ARG A 330 18.90 -18.52 -6.60
C ARG A 330 17.74 -19.12 -5.82
N ARG A 331 17.72 -18.95 -4.49
CA ARG A 331 16.60 -19.38 -3.63
C ARG A 331 15.32 -18.58 -3.92
N GLU A 332 15.44 -17.27 -4.04
CA GLU A 332 14.36 -16.36 -4.43
C GLU A 332 13.73 -16.80 -5.76
N ARG A 333 14.56 -17.01 -6.80
CA ARG A 333 14.12 -17.47 -8.12
C ARG A 333 13.35 -18.78 -8.05
N LYS A 334 13.84 -19.79 -7.33
CA LYS A 334 13.16 -21.10 -7.20
C LYS A 334 11.76 -20.97 -6.58
N LEU A 335 11.60 -20.09 -5.60
CA LEU A 335 10.29 -19.84 -4.96
C LEU A 335 9.35 -19.08 -5.89
N LEU A 336 9.84 -18.04 -6.56
CA LEU A 336 9.07 -17.28 -7.55
C LEU A 336 8.66 -18.15 -8.74
N GLU A 337 9.52 -19.05 -9.18
CA GLU A 337 9.25 -19.99 -10.27
C GLU A 337 8.12 -20.96 -9.88
N LYS A 338 8.17 -21.55 -8.67
CA LYS A 338 7.06 -22.37 -8.14
C LYS A 338 5.76 -21.58 -8.05
N ALA A 339 5.80 -20.34 -7.55
CA ALA A 339 4.62 -19.47 -7.52
C ALA A 339 4.09 -19.18 -8.93
N GLY A 340 4.98 -18.90 -9.87
CA GLY A 340 4.65 -18.66 -11.28
C GLY A 340 3.97 -19.86 -11.93
N PHE A 341 4.46 -21.09 -11.72
CA PHE A 341 3.81 -22.30 -12.22
C PHE A 341 2.40 -22.48 -11.66
N VAL A 342 2.22 -22.29 -10.34
CA VAL A 342 0.89 -22.39 -9.71
C VAL A 342 -0.04 -21.29 -10.23
N GLN A 343 0.45 -20.06 -10.38
CA GLN A 343 -0.32 -18.93 -10.91
C GLN A 343 -0.75 -19.19 -12.36
N SER A 344 0.15 -19.67 -13.22
CA SER A 344 -0.16 -20.01 -14.61
C SER A 344 -1.22 -21.10 -14.70
N GLY A 345 -1.10 -22.16 -13.89
CA GLY A 345 -2.12 -23.22 -13.80
C GLY A 345 -3.48 -22.68 -13.36
N ASN A 346 -3.50 -21.79 -12.37
CA ASN A 346 -4.72 -21.16 -11.88
C ASN A 346 -5.39 -20.27 -12.95
N SER A 347 -4.62 -19.49 -13.71
CA SER A 347 -5.14 -18.67 -14.81
C SER A 347 -5.66 -19.51 -15.98
N ALA A 348 -5.02 -20.64 -16.27
CA ALA A 348 -5.45 -21.57 -17.32
C ALA A 348 -6.74 -22.33 -16.95
N LEU A 349 -7.04 -22.48 -15.65
CA LEU A 349 -8.20 -23.23 -15.19
C LEU A 349 -9.52 -22.59 -15.64
N ALA A 350 -9.64 -21.27 -15.64
CA ALA A 350 -10.90 -20.59 -15.98
C ALA A 350 -11.45 -20.94 -17.39
N PRO A 351 -10.67 -20.84 -18.49
CA PRO A 351 -11.15 -21.27 -19.80
C PRO A 351 -11.34 -22.78 -19.89
N ILE A 352 -10.47 -23.59 -19.28
CA ILE A 352 -10.54 -25.05 -19.30
C ILE A 352 -11.84 -25.56 -18.65
N VAL A 353 -12.19 -25.04 -17.48
CA VAL A 353 -13.41 -25.43 -16.74
C VAL A 353 -14.66 -25.20 -17.57
N SER A 354 -14.73 -24.08 -18.28
CA SER A 354 -15.87 -23.79 -19.14
C SER A 354 -15.95 -24.73 -20.33
N THR A 355 -14.82 -25.03 -20.99
CA THR A 355 -14.79 -26.03 -22.07
C THR A 355 -15.20 -27.42 -21.58
N ILE A 356 -14.68 -27.86 -20.43
CA ILE A 356 -15.06 -29.13 -19.81
C ILE A 356 -16.56 -29.16 -19.48
N ALA A 357 -17.10 -28.09 -18.90
CA ALA A 357 -18.52 -27.98 -18.58
C ALA A 357 -19.41 -28.07 -19.83
N ILE A 358 -19.04 -27.39 -20.92
CA ILE A 358 -19.74 -27.44 -22.21
C ILE A 358 -19.74 -28.87 -22.75
N VAL A 359 -18.55 -29.49 -22.87
CA VAL A 359 -18.38 -30.83 -23.44
C VAL A 359 -19.16 -31.86 -22.63
N LEU A 360 -19.01 -31.89 -21.30
CA LEU A 360 -19.72 -32.83 -20.44
C LEU A 360 -21.24 -32.67 -20.51
N THR A 361 -21.72 -31.42 -20.55
CA THR A 361 -23.16 -31.13 -20.66
C THR A 361 -23.73 -31.66 -21.97
N PHE A 362 -23.07 -31.39 -23.11
CA PHE A 362 -23.54 -31.86 -24.42
C PHE A 362 -23.39 -33.37 -24.58
N SER A 363 -22.27 -33.96 -24.15
CA SER A 363 -22.08 -35.41 -24.19
C SER A 363 -23.18 -36.13 -23.42
N CYS A 364 -23.49 -35.69 -22.19
CA CYS A 364 -24.56 -36.33 -21.41
C CYS A 364 -25.95 -36.09 -22.03
N HIS A 365 -26.22 -34.91 -22.58
CA HIS A 365 -27.49 -34.61 -23.24
C HIS A 365 -27.74 -35.50 -24.48
N ILE A 366 -26.69 -35.75 -25.26
CA ILE A 366 -26.73 -36.64 -26.43
C ILE A 366 -26.89 -38.11 -25.99
N LEU A 367 -26.17 -38.54 -24.95
CA LEU A 367 -26.29 -39.90 -24.39
C LEU A 367 -27.69 -40.20 -23.87
N LEU A 368 -28.36 -39.21 -23.27
CA LEU A 368 -29.76 -39.28 -22.83
C LEU A 368 -30.77 -39.20 -23.99
N ARG A 369 -30.31 -39.27 -25.25
CA ARG A 369 -31.11 -39.24 -26.48
C ARG A 369 -32.05 -38.02 -26.57
N ARG A 370 -31.67 -36.89 -25.97
CA ARG A 370 -32.41 -35.63 -26.08
C ARG A 370 -32.02 -34.88 -27.36
N LYS A 371 -32.99 -34.19 -27.96
CA LYS A 371 -32.78 -33.42 -29.19
C LYS A 371 -32.02 -32.14 -28.86
N LEU A 372 -30.82 -31.99 -29.45
CA LEU A 372 -30.02 -30.78 -29.35
C LEU A 372 -30.16 -29.97 -30.65
N THR A 373 -30.87 -28.85 -30.61
CA THR A 373 -30.97 -27.93 -31.75
C THR A 373 -29.82 -26.91 -31.73
N ALA A 374 -29.44 -26.38 -32.90
CA ALA A 374 -28.38 -25.39 -32.99
C ALA A 374 -28.64 -24.13 -32.13
N PRO A 375 -29.86 -23.54 -32.10
CA PRO A 375 -30.17 -22.38 -31.25
C PRO A 375 -29.96 -22.67 -29.76
N VAL A 376 -30.25 -23.90 -29.31
CA VAL A 376 -30.04 -24.33 -27.92
C VAL A 376 -28.55 -24.47 -27.63
N ALA A 377 -27.79 -25.17 -28.49
CA ALA A 377 -26.36 -25.38 -28.28
C ALA A 377 -25.57 -24.06 -28.21
N PHE A 378 -25.79 -23.15 -29.16
CA PHE A 378 -25.09 -21.85 -29.17
C PHE A 378 -25.41 -21.00 -27.95
N SER A 379 -26.65 -21.03 -27.46
CA SER A 379 -27.07 -20.27 -26.28
C SER A 379 -26.39 -20.76 -24.99
N VAL A 380 -26.21 -22.08 -24.86
CA VAL A 380 -25.52 -22.70 -23.71
C VAL A 380 -24.04 -22.42 -23.71
N ILE A 381 -23.40 -22.50 -24.89
CA ILE A 381 -21.99 -22.14 -25.05
C ILE A 381 -21.78 -20.68 -24.64
N ALA A 382 -22.64 -19.79 -25.12
CA ALA A 382 -22.58 -18.38 -24.77
C ALA A 382 -22.77 -18.15 -23.26
N MET A 383 -23.73 -18.84 -22.65
CA MET A 383 -23.99 -18.75 -21.21
C MET A 383 -22.79 -19.20 -20.36
N PHE A 384 -22.20 -20.36 -20.68
CA PHE A 384 -21.01 -20.85 -19.95
C PHE A 384 -19.77 -19.98 -20.21
N ASN A 385 -19.68 -19.30 -21.36
CA ASN A 385 -18.62 -18.33 -21.61
C ASN A 385 -18.72 -17.09 -20.70
N VAL A 386 -19.93 -16.61 -20.37
CA VAL A 386 -20.13 -15.47 -19.46
C VAL A 386 -19.58 -15.78 -18.05
N MET A 387 -19.65 -17.04 -17.61
CA MET A 387 -19.10 -17.47 -16.32
C MET A 387 -17.56 -17.44 -16.24
N LYS A 388 -16.83 -17.42 -17.37
CA LYS A 388 -15.36 -17.48 -17.39
C LYS A 388 -14.71 -16.32 -16.66
N PHE A 389 -15.20 -15.10 -16.90
CA PHE A 389 -14.60 -13.89 -16.35
C PHE A 389 -14.70 -13.80 -14.80
N PRO A 390 -15.88 -13.98 -14.19
CA PRO A 390 -16.00 -13.94 -12.73
C PRO A 390 -15.13 -15.00 -12.02
N ILE A 391 -14.95 -16.17 -12.65
CA ILE A 391 -14.09 -17.23 -12.16
C ILE A 391 -12.61 -16.81 -12.24
N ALA A 392 -12.19 -16.18 -13.33
CA ALA A 392 -10.84 -15.68 -13.48
C ALA A 392 -10.48 -14.56 -12.48
N ILE A 393 -11.46 -13.76 -12.04
CA ILE A 393 -11.22 -12.64 -11.11
C ILE A 393 -11.27 -13.02 -9.63
N LEU A 394 -11.88 -14.16 -9.30
CA LEU A 394 -12.03 -14.66 -7.93
C LEU A 394 -10.68 -14.82 -7.19
N PRO A 395 -9.62 -15.41 -7.78
CA PRO A 395 -8.30 -15.51 -7.15
C PRO A 395 -7.68 -14.16 -6.77
N PHE A 396 -7.84 -13.13 -7.61
CA PHE A 396 -7.32 -11.78 -7.35
C PHE A 396 -8.04 -11.13 -6.16
N SER A 397 -9.35 -11.34 -6.08
CA SER A 397 -10.17 -10.81 -4.99
C SER A 397 -9.84 -11.47 -3.65
N ILE A 398 -9.62 -12.79 -3.64
CA ILE A 398 -9.20 -13.53 -2.45
C ILE A 398 -7.82 -13.06 -1.99
N LYS A 399 -6.87 -12.89 -2.93
CA LYS A 399 -5.53 -12.36 -2.63
C LYS A 399 -5.64 -10.98 -1.98
N ALA A 400 -6.38 -10.05 -2.61
CA ALA A 400 -6.53 -8.69 -2.10
C ALA A 400 -7.20 -8.66 -0.71
N MET A 401 -8.22 -9.50 -0.49
CA MET A 401 -8.88 -9.65 0.81
C MET A 401 -7.93 -10.19 1.90
N ALA A 402 -7.06 -11.14 1.57
CA ALA A 402 -6.08 -11.67 2.53
C ALA A 402 -5.05 -10.61 2.94
N GLU A 403 -4.51 -9.86 1.96
CA GLU A 403 -3.51 -8.82 2.18
C GLU A 403 -4.08 -7.62 2.95
N VAL A 404 -5.30 -7.18 2.62
CA VAL A 404 -5.92 -6.04 3.31
C VAL A 404 -6.26 -6.36 4.76
N ASN A 405 -6.64 -7.60 5.07
CA ASN A 405 -6.93 -7.99 6.45
C ASN A 405 -5.70 -7.93 7.35
N VAL A 406 -4.51 -8.25 6.83
CA VAL A 406 -3.24 -8.08 7.58
C VAL A 406 -2.90 -6.59 7.70
N SER A 407 -3.04 -5.85 6.61
CA SER A 407 -2.77 -4.40 6.54
C SER A 407 -3.62 -3.60 7.53
N LEU A 408 -4.93 -3.87 7.58
CA LEU A 408 -5.87 -3.20 8.48
C LEU A 408 -5.59 -3.53 9.95
N ARG A 409 -5.15 -4.75 10.28
CA ARG A 409 -4.74 -5.09 11.66
C ARG A 409 -3.52 -4.30 12.09
N ARG A 410 -2.53 -4.13 11.20
CA ARG A 410 -1.33 -3.33 11.49
C ARG A 410 -1.66 -1.85 11.65
N MET A 411 -2.44 -1.28 10.73
CA MET A 411 -2.88 0.12 10.83
C MET A 411 -3.74 0.37 12.07
N LYS A 412 -4.66 -0.55 12.41
CA LYS A 412 -5.45 -0.48 13.64
C LYS A 412 -4.56 -0.36 14.89
N LYS A 413 -3.48 -1.16 14.96
CA LYS A 413 -2.55 -1.12 16.11
C LYS A 413 -1.99 0.28 16.32
N ILE A 414 -1.57 0.94 15.23
CA ILE A 414 -0.99 2.29 15.24
C ILE A 414 -2.04 3.36 15.57
N LEU A 415 -3.26 3.20 15.06
CA LEU A 415 -4.34 4.15 15.32
C LEU A 415 -4.84 4.13 16.76
N ILE A 416 -4.71 3.00 17.45
CA ILE A 416 -5.11 2.84 18.86
C ILE A 416 -4.00 3.23 19.81
N ASP A 417 -2.75 3.00 19.42
CA ASP A 417 -1.62 3.33 20.27
C ASP A 417 -1.61 4.84 20.54
N LYS A 418 -1.57 5.21 21.81
CA LYS A 418 -1.52 6.60 22.24
C LYS A 418 -0.18 6.83 22.90
N SER A 419 0.49 7.93 22.54
CA SER A 419 1.69 8.35 23.26
C SER A 419 1.34 8.57 24.75
N PRO A 420 2.18 8.08 25.68
CA PRO A 420 1.98 8.38 27.09
C PRO A 420 2.00 9.90 27.31
N PRO A 421 1.20 10.41 28.27
CA PRO A 421 1.20 11.84 28.60
C PRO A 421 2.62 12.29 28.97
N SER A 422 2.99 13.51 28.60
CA SER A 422 4.31 14.02 28.97
C SER A 422 4.42 14.17 30.48
N TYR A 423 5.45 13.55 31.06
CA TYR A 423 5.85 13.72 32.45
C TYR A 423 6.57 15.05 32.71
N ILE A 424 6.89 15.79 31.65
CA ILE A 424 7.53 17.11 31.76
C ILE A 424 6.48 18.10 32.24
N THR A 425 6.72 18.65 33.42
CA THR A 425 5.91 19.71 34.05
C THR A 425 6.56 21.08 33.83
N GLN A 426 5.81 22.16 34.09
CA GLN A 426 6.42 23.48 34.20
C GLN A 426 6.88 23.69 35.65
N PRO A 427 8.08 24.24 35.88
CA PRO A 427 8.54 24.55 37.23
C PRO A 427 7.67 25.65 37.86
N GLU A 428 7.43 25.57 39.17
CA GLU A 428 6.64 26.55 39.94
C GLU A 428 7.32 27.93 40.00
N ASP A 429 8.66 27.96 39.91
CA ASP A 429 9.46 29.18 39.91
C ASP A 429 9.82 29.62 38.48
N PRO A 430 9.44 30.86 38.05
CA PRO A 430 9.74 31.36 36.71
C PRO A 430 11.24 31.54 36.41
N ASP A 431 12.09 31.68 37.43
CA ASP A 431 13.55 31.83 37.25
C ASP A 431 14.27 30.49 37.03
N THR A 432 13.58 29.38 37.32
CA THR A 432 14.09 28.03 37.13
C THR A 432 13.73 27.52 35.73
N VAL A 433 14.74 27.17 34.93
CA VAL A 433 14.55 26.68 33.55
C VAL A 433 14.47 25.16 33.51
N LEU A 434 15.21 24.48 34.39
CA LEU A 434 15.27 23.02 34.45
C LEU A 434 15.34 22.55 35.90
N LEU A 435 14.43 21.65 36.27
CA LEU A 435 14.37 21.01 37.58
C LEU A 435 14.24 19.50 37.39
N LEU A 436 15.24 18.75 37.87
CA LEU A 436 15.13 17.31 38.06
C LEU A 436 15.21 17.03 39.56
N ALA A 437 14.23 16.30 40.09
CA ALA A 437 14.19 15.90 41.49
C ALA A 437 13.98 14.38 41.60
N ASN A 438 15.04 13.67 42.02
CA ASN A 438 15.10 12.22 42.19
C ASN A 438 14.56 11.45 40.97
N ALA A 439 14.82 11.96 39.78
CA ALA A 439 14.28 11.43 38.54
C ALA A 439 14.96 10.11 38.16
N THR A 440 14.17 9.04 38.07
CA THR A 440 14.60 7.72 37.59
C THR A 440 13.91 7.42 36.28
N LEU A 441 14.69 7.25 35.21
CA LEU A 441 14.18 7.08 33.85
C LEU A 441 14.69 5.81 33.16
N THR A 442 13.81 5.22 32.37
CA THR A 442 14.04 3.97 31.62
C THR A 442 13.72 4.16 30.14
N TRP A 443 14.47 3.49 29.27
CA TRP A 443 14.01 3.25 27.90
C TRP A 443 12.93 2.17 27.93
N GLU A 444 11.87 2.39 27.17
CA GLU A 444 10.79 1.41 27.02
C GLU A 444 11.34 0.16 26.29
N HIS A 445 11.79 -0.83 27.07
CA HIS A 445 12.18 -2.13 26.55
C HIS A 445 11.17 -3.18 27.05
N GLU A 446 10.35 -3.70 26.13
CA GLU A 446 9.59 -4.94 26.23
C GLU A 446 8.61 -5.15 27.41
N ALA A 447 7.80 -4.14 27.77
CA ALA A 447 6.70 -4.35 28.74
C ALA A 447 5.54 -5.23 28.21
N SER A 448 5.44 -5.52 26.90
CA SER A 448 4.26 -6.20 26.32
C SER A 448 4.30 -7.74 26.29
N ARG A 449 5.26 -8.44 26.93
CA ARG A 449 5.26 -9.93 26.97
C ARG A 449 4.76 -10.57 28.27
N LYS A 450 4.43 -9.80 29.31
CA LYS A 450 3.92 -10.35 30.57
C LYS A 450 2.46 -9.95 30.82
N SER A 451 1.55 -10.44 29.99
CA SER A 451 0.12 -10.61 30.36
C SER A 451 -0.58 -11.62 29.45
N THR A 452 -0.38 -12.91 29.71
CA THR A 452 -1.41 -13.94 29.46
C THR A 452 -1.16 -15.12 30.40
N PRO A 453 -2.17 -15.58 31.16
CA PRO A 453 -1.99 -16.68 32.09
C PRO A 453 -2.02 -18.04 31.35
N LYS A 454 -1.08 -18.91 31.75
CA LYS A 454 -1.04 -20.38 31.65
C LYS A 454 -2.09 -21.05 30.75
N LYS A 455 -1.66 -21.55 29.58
CA LYS A 455 -2.11 -22.81 28.96
C LYS A 455 -1.21 -23.17 27.77
N LEU A 456 -0.09 -23.86 28.02
CA LEU A 456 0.48 -24.87 27.11
C LEU A 456 1.64 -25.64 27.79
N GLN A 457 1.35 -26.34 28.88
CA GLN A 457 2.23 -27.39 29.39
C GLN A 457 1.67 -28.72 28.89
N ASN A 458 1.95 -29.06 27.63
CA ASN A 458 1.88 -30.42 27.07
C ASN A 458 2.20 -30.42 25.57
N GLN A 459 3.47 -30.23 25.20
CA GLN A 459 4.00 -30.68 23.90
C GLN A 459 5.53 -30.52 23.78
N LYS A 460 6.27 -30.93 24.82
CA LYS A 460 7.73 -31.18 24.71
C LYS A 460 8.09 -32.41 25.52
N ARG A 461 7.53 -33.56 25.14
CA ARG A 461 7.99 -34.88 25.60
C ARG A 461 8.26 -35.90 24.49
N HIS A 462 8.06 -35.53 23.22
CA HIS A 462 8.40 -36.40 22.10
C HIS A 462 9.09 -35.60 21.01
N LEU A 463 10.42 -35.46 21.09
CA LEU A 463 11.32 -35.47 19.91
C LEU A 463 12.83 -35.42 20.26
N CYS A 464 13.26 -35.92 21.43
CA CYS A 464 14.70 -36.15 21.71
C CYS A 464 14.96 -37.65 21.85
N LYS A 465 14.85 -38.38 20.73
CA LYS A 465 15.40 -39.73 20.61
C LYS A 465 15.70 -40.07 19.15
N LYS A 466 16.71 -39.41 18.58
CA LYS A 466 17.56 -39.94 17.49
C LYS A 466 18.63 -38.91 17.17
N GLN A 467 19.82 -39.10 17.73
CA GLN A 467 21.06 -39.38 17.00
C GLN A 467 22.25 -39.06 17.92
N ARG A 468 22.94 -40.14 18.29
CA ARG A 468 24.29 -40.16 18.82
C ARG A 468 25.20 -40.37 17.61
N SER A 469 26.27 -39.57 17.50
CA SER A 469 27.66 -40.03 17.33
C SER A 469 28.54 -38.99 16.62
N GLU A 470 29.82 -39.03 17.03
CA GLU A 470 31.05 -38.38 16.49
C GLU A 470 31.32 -36.96 17.05
N ALA A 471 32.21 -36.75 18.02
CA ALA A 471 33.66 -37.03 18.18
C ALA A 471 34.47 -35.74 17.98
N TYR A 472 35.00 -35.15 19.06
CA TYR A 472 36.44 -35.01 19.35
C TYR A 472 36.65 -34.27 20.68
N SER A 473 37.57 -34.77 21.49
CA SER A 473 38.03 -34.20 22.76
C SER A 473 39.11 -33.15 22.52
N GLU A 474 39.11 -32.07 23.31
CA GLU A 474 40.35 -31.46 23.79
C GLU A 474 40.12 -30.72 25.13
N ARG A 475 41.20 -30.55 25.89
CA ARG A 475 41.31 -30.73 27.34
C ARG A 475 41.68 -29.42 28.06
N SER A 476 40.92 -29.06 29.12
CA SER A 476 41.31 -28.32 30.37
C SER A 476 41.83 -26.86 30.30
N PRO A 477 41.87 -26.05 31.41
CA PRO A 477 41.63 -26.38 32.84
C PRO A 477 40.63 -25.49 33.62
N PRO A 478 40.33 -25.83 34.90
CA PRO A 478 39.34 -25.15 35.75
C PRO A 478 39.98 -24.12 36.69
N ALA A 479 39.24 -23.06 37.05
CA ALA A 479 39.57 -22.21 38.18
C ALA A 479 38.32 -21.99 39.06
N LYS A 480 38.49 -22.30 40.34
CA LYS A 480 37.52 -22.29 41.42
C LYS A 480 37.26 -20.87 41.94
N GLY A 481 36.01 -20.63 42.35
CA GLY A 481 35.68 -20.06 43.66
C GLY A 481 35.64 -18.55 43.81
N ALA A 482 34.43 -18.00 44.00
CA ALA A 482 34.06 -17.30 45.23
C ALA A 482 32.59 -16.90 45.18
N THR A 483 31.80 -17.48 46.07
CA THR A 483 30.42 -17.14 46.40
C THR A 483 30.35 -15.88 47.25
N GLY A 484 29.40 -15.00 46.94
CA GLY A 484 28.81 -14.02 47.84
C GLY A 484 27.37 -13.75 47.37
N PRO A 485 26.34 -13.96 48.21
CA PRO A 485 24.94 -13.88 47.81
C PRO A 485 24.45 -12.43 47.95
N GLU A 486 23.71 -11.89 46.98
CA GLU A 486 22.67 -10.91 47.29
C GLU A 486 21.75 -10.64 46.09
N GLU A 487 20.50 -11.04 46.32
CA GLU A 487 19.26 -10.42 45.89
C GLU A 487 18.90 -10.35 44.39
N GLN A 488 17.95 -11.25 44.08
CA GLN A 488 16.91 -11.04 43.09
C GLN A 488 16.31 -9.63 43.20
N SER A 489 16.58 -8.79 42.20
CA SER A 489 15.60 -7.83 41.74
C SER A 489 15.48 -7.95 40.22
N ASP A 490 14.39 -8.58 39.78
CA ASP A 490 13.93 -8.60 38.39
C ASP A 490 13.36 -7.21 38.06
N SER A 491 14.16 -6.15 38.27
CA SER A 491 13.78 -4.75 38.12
C SER A 491 14.26 -4.22 36.78
N LEU A 492 13.37 -3.51 36.09
CA LEU A 492 13.63 -2.79 34.85
C LEU A 492 14.98 -2.07 34.93
N LYS A 493 15.92 -2.45 34.06
CA LYS A 493 17.28 -1.87 34.02
C LYS A 493 17.17 -0.37 33.74
N SER A 494 17.16 0.45 34.79
CA SER A 494 17.07 1.90 34.66
C SER A 494 18.39 2.41 34.11
N VAL A 495 18.30 3.39 33.20
CA VAL A 495 19.49 3.97 32.58
C VAL A 495 19.92 5.22 33.33
N LEU A 496 18.96 5.92 33.95
CA LEU A 496 19.18 7.07 34.80
C LEU A 496 18.54 6.79 36.16
N HIS A 497 19.31 6.93 37.24
CA HIS A 497 18.87 6.64 38.60
C HIS A 497 18.97 7.90 39.48
N SER A 498 17.85 8.27 40.11
CA SER A 498 17.78 9.31 41.14
C SER A 498 18.55 10.59 40.82
N ILE A 499 18.38 11.13 39.61
CA ILE A 499 19.07 12.34 39.17
C ILE A 499 18.38 13.57 39.78
N SER A 500 19.16 14.44 40.43
CA SER A 500 18.69 15.66 41.08
C SER A 500 19.59 16.84 40.76
N PHE A 501 19.09 17.84 40.03
CA PHE A 501 19.78 19.11 39.81
C PHE A 501 18.81 20.22 39.32
N VAL A 502 19.22 21.48 39.51
CA VAL A 502 18.44 22.67 39.16
C VAL A 502 19.29 23.63 38.32
N VAL A 503 18.73 24.16 37.23
CA VAL A 503 19.37 25.16 36.38
C VAL A 503 18.51 26.41 36.30
N ARG A 504 19.10 27.55 36.67
CA ARG A 504 18.47 28.88 36.54
C ARG A 504 18.73 29.49 35.17
N LYS A 505 17.87 30.43 34.77
CA LYS A 505 17.97 31.15 33.50
C LYS A 505 19.35 31.81 33.32
N GLY A 506 19.88 31.75 32.10
CA GLY A 506 21.16 32.38 31.72
C GLY A 506 22.42 31.60 32.12
N LYS A 507 22.31 30.41 32.71
CA LYS A 507 23.46 29.58 33.07
C LYS A 507 23.80 28.54 32.00
N ILE A 508 25.09 28.25 31.84
CA ILE A 508 25.60 27.17 30.98
C ILE A 508 25.89 25.95 31.86
N LEU A 509 25.31 24.80 31.52
CA LEU A 509 25.55 23.53 32.21
C LEU A 509 26.43 22.62 31.36
N GLY A 510 27.58 22.21 31.90
CA GLY A 510 28.44 21.19 31.28
C GLY A 510 28.14 19.79 31.84
N ILE A 511 28.00 18.79 30.96
CA ILE A 511 27.78 17.40 31.34
C ILE A 511 28.97 16.56 30.86
N CYS A 512 29.72 15.97 31.79
CA CYS A 512 30.88 15.12 31.50
C CYS A 512 30.71 13.70 32.06
N GLY A 513 31.39 12.72 31.46
CA GLY A 513 31.39 11.33 31.94
C GLY A 513 31.83 10.34 30.87
N ASN A 514 32.11 9.11 31.27
CA ASN A 514 32.62 8.04 30.40
C ASN A 514 31.67 7.71 29.23
N VAL A 515 32.18 7.11 28.16
CA VAL A 515 31.33 6.61 27.05
C VAL A 515 30.32 5.60 27.61
N GLY A 516 29.05 5.75 27.27
CA GLY A 516 27.96 4.91 27.81
C GLY A 516 27.39 5.34 29.15
N SER A 517 27.86 6.44 29.77
CA SER A 517 27.36 6.92 31.07
C SER A 517 25.94 7.51 31.08
N GLY A 518 25.19 7.43 29.97
CA GLY A 518 23.82 7.95 29.88
C GLY A 518 23.67 9.43 29.53
N LYS A 519 24.73 10.14 29.10
CA LYS A 519 24.64 11.58 28.72
C LYS A 519 23.58 11.87 27.65
N SER A 520 23.58 11.10 26.55
CA SER A 520 22.57 11.26 25.50
C SER A 520 21.18 10.85 25.98
N SER A 521 21.10 9.85 26.86
CA SER A 521 19.84 9.47 27.52
C SER A 521 19.28 10.59 28.38
N LEU A 522 20.12 11.34 29.10
CA LEU A 522 19.69 12.51 29.86
C LEU A 522 19.08 13.58 28.94
N LEU A 523 19.69 13.87 27.79
CA LEU A 523 19.09 14.78 26.81
C LEU A 523 17.76 14.25 26.25
N ALA A 524 17.65 12.96 25.98
CA ALA A 524 16.40 12.33 25.55
C ALA A 524 15.30 12.38 26.64
N ALA A 525 15.67 12.28 27.92
CA ALA A 525 14.77 12.48 29.04
C ALA A 525 14.23 13.92 29.09
N LEU A 526 15.08 14.92 28.85
CA LEU A 526 14.65 16.33 28.78
C LEU A 526 13.72 16.62 27.61
N LEU A 527 13.86 15.88 26.50
CA LEU A 527 12.96 15.95 25.35
C LEU A 527 11.65 15.17 25.55
N GLY A 528 11.51 14.45 26.66
CA GLY A 528 10.32 13.66 26.97
C GLY A 528 10.25 12.33 26.23
N GLN A 529 11.38 11.82 25.72
CA GLN A 529 11.43 10.61 24.90
C GLN A 529 11.58 9.32 25.71
N MET A 530 12.07 9.42 26.95
CA MET A 530 12.17 8.30 27.92
C MET A 530 10.93 8.21 28.80
N GLN A 531 10.76 7.12 29.56
CA GLN A 531 9.68 7.01 30.56
C GLN A 531 10.19 7.33 31.96
N LEU A 532 9.46 8.19 32.69
CA LEU A 532 9.72 8.52 34.08
C LEU A 532 9.08 7.47 34.99
N GLN A 533 9.89 6.80 35.80
CA GLN A 533 9.40 5.81 36.79
C GLN A 533 9.11 6.47 38.14
N LYS A 534 10.02 7.35 38.59
CA LYS A 534 9.97 8.05 39.87
C LYS A 534 10.60 9.43 39.75
N GLY A 535 10.17 10.38 40.58
CA GLY A 535 10.71 11.74 40.65
C GLY A 535 9.91 12.75 39.83
N VAL A 536 10.48 13.94 39.66
CA VAL A 536 9.88 15.06 38.92
C VAL A 536 10.88 15.59 37.90
N VAL A 537 10.39 15.88 36.69
CA VAL A 537 11.15 16.58 35.63
C VAL A 537 10.32 17.78 35.20
N ALA A 538 10.88 18.98 35.35
CA ALA A 538 10.22 20.21 34.94
C ALA A 538 11.14 21.05 34.04
N VAL A 539 10.57 21.56 32.93
CA VAL A 539 11.27 22.36 31.92
C VAL A 539 10.43 23.58 31.57
N ASN A 540 11.06 24.76 31.55
CA ASN A 540 10.42 26.02 31.18
C ASN A 540 10.89 26.50 29.79
N GLY A 541 9.95 26.74 28.87
CA GLY A 541 10.20 27.33 27.55
C GLY A 541 10.37 26.33 26.39
N THR A 542 10.78 26.85 25.22
CA THR A 542 11.02 26.07 23.99
C THR A 542 12.40 25.43 23.98
N LEU A 543 12.48 24.16 23.57
CA LEU A 543 13.74 23.41 23.47
C LEU A 543 14.30 23.41 22.05
N ALA A 544 15.60 23.63 21.92
CA ALA A 544 16.36 23.38 20.69
C ALA A 544 17.30 22.19 20.90
N TYR A 545 17.33 21.26 19.96
CA TYR A 545 18.12 20.03 20.06
C TYR A 545 19.06 19.87 18.86
N VAL A 546 20.31 19.52 19.15
CA VAL A 546 21.32 19.16 18.15
C VAL A 546 21.73 17.72 18.40
N SER A 547 21.46 16.85 17.45
CA SER A 547 21.76 15.42 17.55
C SER A 547 23.24 15.12 17.40
N GLN A 548 23.71 14.06 18.06
CA GLN A 548 25.08 13.57 17.94
C GLN A 548 25.46 13.21 16.48
N GLN A 549 24.51 12.66 15.73
CA GLN A 549 24.61 12.49 14.28
C GLN A 549 23.83 13.63 13.61
N ALA A 550 24.50 14.47 12.83
CA ALA A 550 23.87 15.57 12.13
C ALA A 550 22.84 15.03 11.10
N TRP A 551 21.62 15.56 11.15
CA TRP A 551 20.58 15.25 10.17
C TRP A 551 20.40 16.45 9.23
N ILE A 552 20.53 16.20 7.92
CA ILE A 552 20.44 17.20 6.87
C ILE A 552 19.23 16.84 6.00
N PHE A 553 18.28 17.76 5.87
CA PHE A 553 17.13 17.65 4.98
C PHE A 553 17.56 17.77 3.52
N HIS A 554 16.82 17.09 2.66
CA HIS A 554 16.92 17.32 1.22
C HIS A 554 16.50 18.76 0.91
N GLY A 555 17.44 19.54 0.39
CA GLY A 555 17.25 20.97 0.11
C GLY A 555 18.60 21.67 -0.01
N ASN A 556 18.56 22.99 -0.10
CA ASN A 556 19.78 23.79 -0.02
C ASN A 556 20.22 24.00 1.44
N VAL A 557 21.45 24.46 1.64
CA VAL A 557 22.00 24.72 2.99
C VAL A 557 21.17 25.79 3.72
N ARG A 558 20.63 26.77 3.00
CA ARG A 558 19.80 27.83 3.58
C ARG A 558 18.51 27.27 4.19
N GLU A 559 17.80 26.40 3.48
CA GLU A 559 16.59 25.72 3.93
C GLU A 559 16.87 24.85 5.16
N ASN A 560 18.03 24.18 5.17
CA ASN A 560 18.49 23.41 6.31
C ASN A 560 18.78 24.27 7.55
N ILE A 561 19.20 25.53 7.39
CA ILE A 561 19.41 26.46 8.50
C ILE A 561 18.08 27.11 8.93
N LEU A 562 17.20 27.40 7.98
CA LEU A 562 15.92 28.07 8.25
C LEU A 562 14.86 27.14 8.85
N PHE A 563 14.91 25.83 8.59
CA PHE A 563 13.91 24.86 9.07
C PHE A 563 12.44 25.27 8.76
N GLY A 564 12.21 25.98 7.65
CA GLY A 564 10.89 26.47 7.24
C GLY A 564 10.54 27.88 7.72
N GLU A 565 11.38 28.52 8.53
CA GLU A 565 11.21 29.92 8.95
C GLU A 565 11.54 30.90 7.82
N LYS A 566 10.99 32.12 7.93
CA LYS A 566 11.28 33.21 6.99
C LYS A 566 12.76 33.62 7.09
N TYR A 567 13.36 33.91 5.93
CA TYR A 567 14.75 34.35 5.87
C TYR A 567 14.92 35.77 6.41
N ASP A 568 15.72 35.89 7.47
CA ASP A 568 16.12 37.16 8.07
C ASP A 568 17.63 37.38 7.87
N HIS A 569 17.97 38.38 7.07
CA HIS A 569 19.35 38.74 6.73
C HIS A 569 20.19 39.13 7.96
N GLN A 570 19.61 39.82 8.95
CA GLN A 570 20.37 40.30 10.11
C GLN A 570 20.70 39.13 11.05
N ARG A 571 19.72 38.30 11.37
CA ARG A 571 19.87 37.15 12.28
C ARG A 571 20.86 36.10 11.77
N LEU A 572 20.84 35.79 10.47
CA LEU A 572 21.77 34.83 9.88
C LEU A 572 23.20 35.38 9.74
N GLY A 573 23.36 36.67 9.41
CA GLY A 573 24.68 37.31 9.36
C GLY A 573 25.39 37.27 10.70
N SER A 574 24.67 37.59 11.78
CA SER A 574 25.18 37.49 13.16
C SER A 574 25.46 36.04 13.57
N GLY A 575 24.54 35.11 13.30
CA GLY A 575 24.69 33.69 13.65
C GLY A 575 25.88 33.00 12.96
N ALA A 576 26.09 33.25 11.66
CA ALA A 576 27.22 32.70 10.91
C ALA A 576 28.57 33.27 11.36
N SER A 577 28.61 34.58 11.68
CA SER A 577 29.82 35.24 12.19
C SER A 577 30.23 34.77 13.59
N THR A 578 29.29 34.27 14.39
CA THR A 578 29.56 33.75 15.74
C THR A 578 29.92 32.26 15.73
N SER A 579 29.41 31.47 14.76
CA SER A 579 29.75 30.04 14.63
C SER A 579 31.09 29.79 13.94
N LEU A 580 31.51 30.67 13.03
CA LEU A 580 32.83 30.62 12.38
C LEU A 580 33.83 31.46 13.18
N GLY A 581 34.08 31.05 14.42
CA GLY A 581 35.16 31.58 15.26
C GLY A 581 36.53 31.16 14.73
N GLY A 582 36.97 31.79 13.65
CA GLY A 582 38.29 31.63 13.06
C GLY A 582 38.65 32.88 12.25
N ARG A 583 39.67 33.60 12.71
CA ARG A 583 40.15 34.89 12.18
C ARG A 583 40.15 34.99 10.64
N GLY A 584 39.55 36.07 10.12
CA GLY A 584 40.05 36.77 8.94
C GLY A 584 39.39 36.47 7.59
N ARG A 585 38.34 37.24 7.28
CA ARG A 585 37.98 37.93 6.01
C ARG A 585 36.46 37.91 5.81
N GLY A 586 35.88 39.10 5.73
CA GLY A 586 34.46 39.29 5.48
C GLY A 586 34.06 38.72 4.12
N LEU A 587 33.25 37.67 4.13
CA LEU A 587 32.43 37.28 2.99
C LEU A 587 31.13 38.08 3.09
N ALA A 588 31.13 39.26 2.47
CA ALA A 588 29.91 39.97 2.15
C ALA A 588 29.13 39.14 1.11
N TRP A 589 27.95 38.66 1.46
CA TRP A 589 27.03 38.07 0.51
C TRP A 589 26.39 39.21 -0.32
N PRO A 590 26.45 39.18 -1.66
CA PRO A 590 25.81 40.22 -2.47
C PRO A 590 24.29 40.10 -2.38
N ALA A 591 23.62 41.25 -2.28
CA ALA A 591 22.17 41.40 -2.28
C ALA A 591 21.55 40.88 -3.60
N PRO A 592 20.26 40.45 -3.60
CA PRO A 592 19.65 39.88 -4.79
C PRO A 592 19.36 40.97 -5.82
N SER A 593 20.15 41.01 -6.90
CA SER A 593 19.76 41.70 -8.13
C SER A 593 18.69 40.88 -8.85
N THR A 594 17.57 41.53 -9.16
CA THR A 594 16.48 41.06 -10.03
C THR A 594 17.03 40.43 -11.32
N PRO A 595 16.51 39.28 -11.80
CA PRO A 595 17.00 38.69 -13.05
C PRO A 595 16.34 39.41 -14.24
N THR A 596 17.08 40.30 -14.89
CA THR A 596 16.86 40.63 -16.29
C THR A 596 17.44 39.50 -17.13
N VAL A 597 16.59 38.92 -17.97
CA VAL A 597 16.94 37.87 -18.94
C VAL A 597 17.89 38.46 -19.99
N SER A 598 19.10 37.92 -20.10
CA SER A 598 19.87 37.99 -21.35
C SER A 598 20.70 36.71 -21.52
N SER A 599 20.27 35.95 -22.51
CA SER A 599 20.90 34.77 -23.08
C SER A 599 22.26 35.07 -23.72
N THR A 600 23.37 34.55 -23.18
CA THR A 600 24.50 34.03 -23.99
C THR A 600 25.56 33.30 -23.14
N CYS A 601 25.72 32.02 -23.44
CA CYS A 601 26.99 31.30 -23.60
C CYS A 601 27.97 31.12 -22.40
N TRP A 602 28.14 29.88 -21.93
CA TRP A 602 29.33 29.01 -22.11
C TRP A 602 29.26 27.85 -21.09
N MET A 603 28.86 26.66 -21.57
CA MET A 603 29.02 25.40 -20.85
C MET A 603 30.41 24.82 -21.16
N THR A 604 31.27 24.73 -20.15
CA THR A 604 32.39 23.79 -20.13
C THR A 604 31.97 22.56 -19.33
N PRO A 605 31.90 21.35 -19.93
CA PRO A 605 31.69 20.12 -19.18
C PRO A 605 33.01 19.66 -18.56
N CYS A 606 33.05 19.51 -17.24
CA CYS A 606 34.09 18.76 -16.54
C CYS A 606 34.10 17.31 -17.03
N ARG A 607 35.25 16.86 -17.53
CA ARG A 607 35.53 15.50 -18.02
C ARG A 607 35.33 14.45 -16.92
N PRO A 608 34.83 13.25 -17.24
CA PRO A 608 34.98 12.08 -16.38
C PRO A 608 36.42 11.54 -16.47
N TRP A 609 36.99 11.21 -15.31
CA TRP A 609 38.22 10.42 -15.19
C TRP A 609 37.98 8.99 -15.72
N THR A 610 38.65 8.62 -16.81
CA THR A 610 38.78 7.24 -17.30
C THR A 610 40.17 6.70 -16.96
N PRO A 611 40.32 5.47 -16.43
CA PRO A 611 41.62 4.83 -16.35
C PRO A 611 42.00 4.28 -17.73
N THR A 612 43.14 4.71 -18.24
CA THR A 612 43.77 4.21 -19.45
C THR A 612 44.23 2.75 -19.27
N TRP A 613 43.59 1.82 -19.97
CA TRP A 613 44.15 0.50 -20.31
C TRP A 613 44.25 0.39 -21.83
N GLY A 614 45.45 0.08 -22.32
CA GLY A 614 45.82 0.10 -23.73
C GLY A 614 44.97 -0.81 -24.61
N SER A 615 44.41 -0.23 -25.67
CA SER A 615 43.70 -0.93 -26.73
C SER A 615 44.66 -1.33 -27.85
N THR A 616 45.48 -2.36 -27.62
CA THR A 616 46.30 -2.97 -28.70
C THR A 616 46.51 -4.47 -28.47
N SER A 617 45.44 -5.27 -28.36
CA SER A 617 45.56 -6.73 -28.59
C SER A 617 44.27 -7.50 -28.95
N LEU A 618 43.07 -6.92 -28.88
CA LEU A 618 41.82 -7.71 -29.09
C LEU A 618 41.23 -7.71 -30.50
N ARG A 619 41.70 -6.88 -31.45
CA ARG A 619 41.21 -6.90 -32.85
C ARG A 619 41.86 -7.95 -33.74
N SER A 620 42.98 -8.55 -33.34
CA SER A 620 43.63 -9.64 -34.07
C SER A 620 43.11 -11.04 -33.70
N ALA A 621 42.44 -11.20 -32.55
CA ALA A 621 41.95 -12.50 -32.07
C ALA A 621 40.53 -12.88 -32.58
N LEU A 622 39.73 -11.90 -33.02
CA LEU A 622 38.35 -12.12 -33.46
C LEU A 622 38.18 -12.36 -34.98
N ARG A 623 39.24 -12.22 -35.78
CA ARG A 623 39.24 -12.57 -37.21
C ARG A 623 39.77 -13.98 -37.53
N ARG A 624 40.28 -14.72 -36.52
CA ARG A 624 40.83 -16.08 -36.68
C ARG A 624 39.88 -17.21 -36.25
N ARG A 625 38.69 -16.92 -35.72
CA ARG A 625 37.76 -17.95 -35.19
C ARG A 625 36.49 -18.19 -36.01
N SER A 626 36.34 -17.53 -37.15
CA SER A 626 35.19 -17.68 -38.06
C SER A 626 35.49 -18.51 -39.31
N GLY A 627 36.60 -19.26 -39.33
CA GLY A 627 37.07 -20.02 -40.48
C GLY A 627 37.48 -21.44 -40.13
N GLU A 628 36.70 -22.16 -39.32
CA GLU A 628 36.93 -23.59 -39.07
C GLU A 628 35.68 -24.24 -38.46
N ARG A 629 34.71 -24.57 -39.32
CA ARG A 629 33.73 -25.68 -39.17
C ARG A 629 32.75 -25.65 -40.35
N ARG A 630 33.23 -26.10 -41.51
CA ARG A 630 32.44 -26.65 -42.61
C ARG A 630 33.31 -27.69 -43.31
N SER A 631 33.20 -28.95 -42.89
CA SER A 631 33.43 -30.16 -43.70
C SER A 631 33.56 -31.39 -42.81
N SER A 632 32.49 -32.18 -42.71
CA SER A 632 32.52 -33.65 -42.76
C SER A 632 31.10 -34.17 -42.48
N TRP A 633 30.47 -34.63 -43.57
CA TRP A 633 29.40 -35.63 -43.70
C TRP A 633 28.31 -35.72 -42.63
#